data_AF-A0A7Y2JNF6-F1
#
_entry.id   AF-A0A7Y2JNF6-F1
#
_cell.length_a   1.000
_cell.length_b   1.000
_cell.length_c   1.000
_cell.angle_alpha   90.00
_cell.angle_beta   90.00
_cell.angle_gamma   90.00
#
_symmetry.space_group_name_H-M   'P 1'
#
loop_
_entity.id
_entity.type
_entity.pdbx_description
1 polymer ?
#
loop_
_entity_poly.entity_id
_entity_poly.type
_entity_poly.pdbx_seq_one_letter_code
_entity_poly.pdbx_strand_id
1 'polypeptide(L)'
;MSALIEGIRQNDFIIVGRAGIDFFTDAGVAVEDAESMSVDLGGSSANIGAGICKLGGRAALVTRVSDDSIGSYCINRLRHYGVDTQYVGSVGGEFRNSLAVYESRVEGHRNVIYRNGAADFQMDESDVSS
;
A
#
# COMPACT_ATOMS: atom_id res chain seq x y z
N MET A 1 -2.26 17.41 21.46
CA MET A 1 -2.37 17.09 20.02
C MET A 1 -1.40 17.90 19.15
N SER A 2 -1.24 19.23 19.34
CA SER A 2 -0.36 20.02 18.47
C SER A 2 1.11 19.60 18.50
N ALA A 3 1.66 19.29 19.68
CA ALA A 3 3.05 18.87 19.81
C ALA A 3 3.36 17.55 19.06
N LEU A 4 2.40 16.62 18.99
CA LEU A 4 2.57 15.37 18.25
C LEU A 4 2.60 15.61 16.74
N ILE A 5 1.65 16.39 16.22
CA ILE A 5 1.59 16.71 14.78
C ILE A 5 2.82 17.52 14.36
N GLU A 6 3.27 18.44 15.22
CA GLU A 6 4.51 19.18 14.99
C GLU A 6 5.73 18.25 14.95
N GLY A 7 5.79 17.28 15.86
CA GLY A 7 6.80 16.23 15.83
C GLY A 7 6.78 15.45 14.51
N ILE A 8 5.61 15.05 14.00
CA ILE A 8 5.51 14.35 12.70
C ILE A 8 6.02 15.22 11.55
N ARG A 9 5.72 16.51 11.54
CA ARG A 9 6.14 17.44 10.47
C ARG A 9 7.64 17.65 10.39
N GLN A 10 8.32 17.62 11.53
CA GLN A 10 9.76 17.90 11.63
C GLN A 10 10.64 16.69 11.31
N ASN A 11 10.08 15.47 11.27
CA ASN A 11 10.85 14.24 11.09
C ASN A 11 10.77 13.69 9.66
N ASP A 12 11.75 12.83 9.35
CA ASP A 12 11.79 11.98 8.16
C ASP A 12 11.50 10.54 8.56
N PHE A 13 10.56 9.92 7.87
CA PHE A 13 10.15 8.54 8.13
C PHE A 13 10.52 7.64 6.96
N ILE A 14 11.23 6.56 7.26
CA ILE A 14 11.44 5.46 6.32
C ILE A 14 10.59 4.30 6.79
N ILE A 15 9.78 3.76 5.89
CA ILE A 15 8.89 2.64 6.17
C ILE A 15 9.26 1.51 5.25
N VAL A 16 9.44 0.32 5.81
CA VAL A 16 9.73 -0.89 5.04
C VAL A 16 8.46 -1.73 4.98
N GLY A 17 8.16 -2.28 3.81
CA GLY A 17 7.13 -3.31 3.67
C GLY A 17 6.09 -3.01 2.60
N ARG A 18 4.91 -3.58 2.75
CA ARG A 18 3.97 -3.81 1.64
C ARG A 18 3.34 -2.53 1.07
N ALA A 19 3.34 -2.45 -0.26
CA ALA A 19 2.37 -1.71 -1.06
C ALA A 19 1.60 -2.70 -1.95
N GLY A 20 0.29 -2.54 -2.03
CA GLY A 20 -0.58 -3.39 -2.85
C GLY A 20 -1.83 -2.65 -3.27
N ILE A 21 -2.81 -3.40 -3.77
CA ILE A 21 -4.13 -2.86 -4.08
C ILE A 21 -5.15 -3.44 -3.11
N ASP A 22 -6.03 -2.57 -2.64
CA ASP A 22 -7.22 -2.96 -1.92
C ASP A 22 -8.43 -2.73 -2.82
N PHE A 23 -9.20 -3.80 -3.05
CA PHE A 23 -10.53 -3.76 -3.64
C PHE A 23 -11.57 -3.84 -2.55
N PHE A 24 -12.64 -3.05 -2.68
CA PHE A 24 -13.73 -3.08 -1.73
C PHE A 24 -15.08 -2.88 -2.36
N THR A 25 -16.06 -3.61 -1.82
CA THR A 25 -17.45 -3.55 -2.26
C THR A 25 -18.11 -2.25 -1.83
N ASP A 26 -19.24 -1.94 -2.46
CA ASP A 26 -20.13 -0.89 -1.99
C ASP A 26 -20.68 -1.21 -0.59
N ALA A 27 -21.08 -0.17 0.13
CA ALA A 27 -21.55 -0.30 1.50
C ALA A 27 -22.71 -1.30 1.63
N GLY A 28 -22.57 -2.28 2.52
CA GLY A 28 -23.57 -3.32 2.78
C GLY A 28 -23.54 -4.51 1.82
N VAL A 29 -22.67 -4.50 0.79
CA VAL A 29 -22.65 -5.53 -0.25
C VAL A 29 -21.62 -6.62 0.06
N ALA A 30 -22.04 -7.88 -0.01
CA ALA A 30 -21.15 -9.05 0.08
C ALA A 30 -20.33 -9.21 -1.21
N VAL A 31 -19.15 -9.84 -1.13
CA VAL A 31 -18.30 -9.98 -2.33
C VAL A 31 -18.96 -10.82 -3.43
N GLU A 32 -19.77 -11.82 -3.08
CA GLU A 32 -20.47 -12.68 -4.04
C GLU A 32 -21.58 -11.94 -4.81
N ASP A 33 -22.11 -10.86 -4.24
CA ASP A 33 -23.22 -10.08 -4.80
C ASP A 33 -22.73 -8.77 -5.44
N ALA A 34 -21.42 -8.51 -5.45
CA ALA A 34 -20.85 -7.26 -5.93
C ALA A 34 -20.79 -7.22 -7.46
N GLU A 35 -21.42 -6.21 -8.08
CA GLU A 35 -21.28 -5.90 -9.51
C GLU A 35 -20.13 -4.93 -9.79
N SER A 36 -19.72 -4.17 -8.78
CA SER A 36 -18.61 -3.21 -8.82
C SER A 36 -17.76 -3.25 -7.57
N MET A 37 -16.49 -2.88 -7.71
CA MET A 37 -15.57 -2.65 -6.60
C MET A 37 -14.81 -1.36 -6.81
N SER A 38 -14.58 -0.64 -5.72
CA SER A 38 -13.64 0.48 -5.69
C SER A 38 -12.21 -0.03 -5.48
N VAL A 39 -11.24 0.73 -5.96
CA VAL A 39 -9.82 0.39 -5.92
C VAL A 39 -9.00 1.51 -5.29
N ASP A 40 -8.18 1.18 -4.30
CA ASP A 40 -7.21 2.11 -3.73
C ASP A 40 -5.88 1.41 -3.40
N LEU A 41 -4.88 2.21 -3.03
CA LEU A 41 -3.64 1.75 -2.46
C LEU A 41 -3.92 1.01 -1.15
N GLY A 42 -3.38 -0.20 -1.06
CA GLY A 42 -3.38 -1.02 0.12
C GLY A 42 -1.98 -1.23 0.67
N GLY A 43 -1.90 -1.92 1.81
CA GLY A 43 -0.63 -2.18 2.51
C GLY A 43 -0.50 -1.34 3.77
N SER A 44 -0.26 -2.01 4.90
CA SER A 44 -0.08 -1.30 6.18
C SER A 44 1.04 -0.25 6.10
N SER A 45 2.20 -0.64 5.55
CA SER A 45 3.35 0.26 5.36
C SER A 45 3.01 1.44 4.44
N ALA A 46 2.38 1.18 3.29
CA ALA A 46 1.92 2.23 2.37
C ALA A 46 0.91 3.19 3.03
N ASN A 47 -0.05 2.67 3.79
CA ASN A 47 -1.06 3.44 4.50
C ASN A 47 -0.45 4.31 5.61
N ILE A 48 0.54 3.80 6.34
CA ILE A 48 1.31 4.57 7.33
C ILE A 48 2.01 5.75 6.64
N GLY A 49 2.67 5.51 5.50
CA GLY A 49 3.34 6.56 4.73
C GLY A 49 2.38 7.64 4.28
N ALA A 50 1.27 7.23 3.67
CA ALA A 50 0.21 8.15 3.23
C ALA A 50 -0.36 8.97 4.41
N GLY A 51 -0.56 8.32 5.57
CA GLY A 51 -1.02 8.97 6.79
C GLY A 51 -0.04 10.03 7.31
N ILE A 52 1.26 9.73 7.33
CA ILE A 52 2.32 10.67 7.74
C ILE A 52 2.33 11.89 6.80
N CYS A 53 2.34 11.66 5.49
CA CYS A 53 2.34 12.74 4.50
C CYS A 53 1.06 13.60 4.59
N LYS A 54 -0.10 12.99 4.82
CA LYS A 54 -1.36 13.70 5.05
C LYS A 54 -1.34 14.62 6.28
N LEU A 55 -0.55 14.28 7.30
CA LEU A 55 -0.37 15.11 8.50
C LEU A 55 0.72 16.20 8.33
N GLY A 56 1.36 16.25 7.15
CA GLY A 56 2.41 17.21 6.79
C GLY A 56 3.83 16.74 7.09
N GLY A 57 4.02 15.47 7.45
CA GLY A 57 5.35 14.86 7.59
C GLY A 57 5.93 14.44 6.25
N ARG A 58 7.16 13.90 6.29
CA ARG A 58 7.85 13.35 5.12
C ARG A 58 8.05 11.84 5.31
N ALA A 59 7.62 11.05 4.33
CA ALA A 59 7.76 9.61 4.37
C ALA A 59 8.28 9.06 3.05
N ALA A 60 9.16 8.06 3.13
CA ALA A 60 9.59 7.23 2.01
C ALA A 60 9.23 5.77 2.26
N LEU A 61 8.91 5.03 1.20
CA LEU A 61 8.63 3.60 1.28
C LEU A 61 9.77 2.81 0.61
N VAL A 62 10.31 1.83 1.34
CA VAL A 62 11.25 0.84 0.82
C VAL A 62 10.50 -0.46 0.61
N THR A 63 10.36 -0.86 -0.65
CA THR A 63 9.63 -2.08 -1.02
C THR A 63 9.93 -2.52 -2.45
N ARG A 64 9.41 -3.69 -2.85
CA ARG A 64 9.33 -4.10 -4.25
C ARG A 64 7.86 -4.21 -4.69
N VAL A 65 7.59 -3.75 -5.90
CA VAL A 65 6.31 -3.91 -6.61
C VAL A 65 6.51 -4.72 -7.88
N SER A 66 5.46 -5.31 -8.43
CA SER A 66 5.55 -6.04 -9.70
C SER A 66 5.83 -5.09 -10.86
N ASP A 67 6.62 -5.55 -11.82
CA ASP A 67 6.86 -4.85 -13.09
C ASP A 67 5.67 -5.02 -14.05
N ASP A 68 4.53 -4.46 -13.64
CA ASP A 68 3.27 -4.49 -14.38
C ASP A 68 2.40 -3.25 -14.07
N SER A 69 1.17 -3.24 -14.60
CA SER A 69 0.23 -2.13 -14.40
C SER A 69 -0.25 -2.00 -12.94
N ILE A 70 -0.26 -3.09 -12.16
CA ILE A 70 -0.64 -3.07 -10.75
C ILE A 70 0.47 -2.43 -9.91
N GLY A 71 1.73 -2.80 -10.15
CA GLY A 71 2.85 -2.13 -9.50
C GLY A 71 2.95 -0.65 -9.88
N SER A 72 2.74 -0.33 -11.16
CA SER A 72 2.66 1.05 -11.64
C SER A 72 1.54 1.85 -10.96
N TYR A 73 0.37 1.25 -10.75
CA TYR A 73 -0.73 1.85 -10.00
C TYR A 73 -0.32 2.17 -8.56
N CYS A 74 0.31 1.21 -7.86
CA CYS A 74 0.80 1.41 -6.49
C CYS A 74 1.78 2.58 -6.39
N ILE A 75 2.78 2.64 -7.28
CA ILE A 75 3.76 3.74 -7.33
C ILE A 75 3.04 5.08 -7.56
N ASN A 76 2.09 5.14 -8.49
CA ASN A 76 1.36 6.38 -8.78
C ASN A 76 0.49 6.83 -7.60
N ARG A 77 -0.16 5.90 -6.89
CA ARG A 77 -0.92 6.26 -5.67
C ARG A 77 -0.03 6.69 -4.52
N LEU A 78 1.12 6.06 -4.31
CA LEU A 78 2.11 6.51 -3.32
C LEU A 78 2.54 7.95 -3.58
N ARG A 79 2.90 8.27 -4.84
CA ARG A 79 3.25 9.64 -5.26
C ARG A 79 2.09 10.61 -5.09
N HIS A 80 0.87 10.19 -5.42
CA HIS A 80 -0.33 11.00 -5.19
C HIS A 80 -0.51 11.38 -3.71
N TYR A 81 -0.22 10.46 -2.79
CA TYR A 81 -0.24 10.73 -1.35
C TYR A 81 1.00 11.46 -0.83
N GLY A 82 1.96 11.79 -1.69
CA GLY A 82 3.21 12.46 -1.33
C GLY A 82 4.24 11.55 -0.65
N VAL A 83 4.08 10.23 -0.73
CA VAL A 83 5.10 9.27 -0.25
C VAL A 83 6.20 9.19 -1.29
N ASP A 84 7.44 9.33 -0.85
CA ASP A 84 8.61 9.19 -1.70
C ASP A 84 8.78 7.73 -2.15
N THR A 85 8.91 7.55 -3.46
CA THR A 85 9.00 6.24 -4.11
C THR A 85 10.40 5.94 -4.65
N GLN A 86 11.42 6.73 -4.34
CA GLN A 86 12.77 6.51 -4.87
C GLN A 86 13.36 5.14 -4.49
N TYR A 87 12.90 4.55 -3.38
CA TYR A 87 13.30 3.23 -2.88
C TYR A 87 12.28 2.12 -3.18
N VAL A 88 11.35 2.36 -4.11
CA VAL A 88 10.39 1.35 -4.56
C VAL A 88 10.95 0.66 -5.80
N GLY A 89 11.50 -0.53 -5.60
CA GLY A 89 12.02 -1.38 -6.67
C GLY A 89 10.90 -2.06 -7.47
N SER A 90 11.20 -2.45 -8.71
CA SER A 90 10.30 -3.26 -9.53
C SER A 90 10.88 -4.67 -9.71
N VAL A 91 10.02 -5.70 -9.64
CA VAL A 91 10.41 -7.09 -9.85
C VAL A 91 9.49 -7.74 -10.89
N GLY A 92 10.10 -8.34 -11.92
CA GLY A 92 9.38 -9.00 -13.02
C GLY A 92 9.12 -10.49 -12.79
N GLY A 93 8.75 -11.22 -13.85
CA GLY A 93 8.54 -12.67 -13.78
C GLY A 93 7.16 -13.06 -13.24
N GLU A 94 7.12 -13.99 -12.29
CA GLU A 94 5.87 -14.53 -11.71
C GLU A 94 5.38 -13.77 -10.46
N PHE A 95 6.17 -12.83 -9.95
CA PHE A 95 5.84 -12.09 -8.74
C PHE A 95 4.80 -11.01 -8.98
N ARG A 96 3.83 -10.88 -8.08
CA ARG A 96 2.71 -9.93 -8.21
C ARG A 96 2.58 -9.07 -6.97
N ASN A 97 2.16 -7.82 -7.11
CA ASN A 97 1.69 -7.06 -5.95
C ASN A 97 0.55 -7.81 -5.25
N SER A 98 0.50 -7.71 -3.93
CA SER A 98 -0.61 -8.25 -3.15
C SER A 98 -1.92 -7.56 -3.50
N LEU A 99 -3.00 -8.33 -3.58
CA LEU A 99 -4.36 -7.82 -3.73
C LEU A 99 -5.16 -8.18 -2.48
N ALA A 100 -5.74 -7.21 -1.80
CA ALA A 100 -6.74 -7.46 -0.77
C ALA A 100 -8.14 -7.20 -1.33
N VAL A 101 -9.11 -8.01 -0.92
CA VAL A 101 -10.52 -7.80 -1.21
C VAL A 101 -11.27 -7.83 0.10
N TYR A 102 -11.96 -6.75 0.44
CA TYR A 102 -12.75 -6.67 1.67
C TYR A 102 -14.16 -6.14 1.43
N GLU A 103 -15.09 -6.56 2.27
CA GLU A 103 -16.50 -6.21 2.14
C GLU A 103 -16.84 -4.98 2.99
N SER A 104 -17.51 -3.98 2.44
CA SER A 104 -17.91 -2.77 3.20
C SER A 104 -19.20 -2.99 4.01
N ARG A 105 -19.28 -4.09 4.77
CA ARG A 105 -20.43 -4.43 5.64
C ARG A 105 -19.98 -4.71 7.07
N VAL A 106 -20.90 -4.55 8.02
CA VAL A 106 -20.63 -4.78 9.46
C VAL A 106 -20.82 -6.25 9.82
N GLU A 107 -22.01 -6.80 9.57
CA GLU A 107 -22.30 -8.21 9.84
C GLU A 107 -21.77 -9.09 8.72
N GLY A 108 -21.09 -10.18 9.09
CA GLY A 108 -20.55 -11.14 8.13
C GLY A 108 -19.38 -10.61 7.28
N HIS A 109 -18.73 -9.51 7.70
CA HIS A 109 -17.56 -8.96 7.00
C HIS A 109 -16.50 -10.02 6.72
N ARG A 110 -16.07 -10.09 5.47
CA ARG A 110 -14.91 -10.87 5.06
C ARG A 110 -13.85 -10.00 4.40
N ASN A 111 -12.61 -10.39 4.64
CA ASN A 111 -11.42 -9.81 4.06
C ASN A 111 -10.49 -10.97 3.68
N VAL A 112 -10.04 -10.97 2.43
CA VAL A 112 -9.07 -11.92 1.92
C VAL A 112 -7.90 -11.17 1.31
N ILE A 113 -6.70 -11.75 1.42
CA ILE A 113 -5.51 -11.24 0.77
C ILE A 113 -4.90 -12.32 -0.12
N TYR A 114 -4.74 -11.99 -1.40
CA TYR A 114 -3.98 -12.75 -2.37
C TYR A 114 -2.54 -12.25 -2.34
N ARG A 115 -1.64 -13.07 -1.80
CA ARG A 115 -0.22 -12.71 -1.57
C ARG A 115 0.75 -13.85 -1.88
N ASN A 116 0.33 -14.80 -2.70
CA ASN A 116 1.18 -15.91 -3.14
C ASN A 116 2.23 -15.36 -4.12
N GLY A 117 3.52 -15.56 -3.83
CA GLY A 117 4.61 -15.03 -4.66
C GLY A 117 4.62 -13.50 -4.72
N ALA A 118 4.32 -12.82 -3.62
CA ALA A 118 4.22 -11.37 -3.63
C ALA A 118 5.54 -10.68 -3.97
N ALA A 119 5.47 -9.59 -4.73
CA ALA A 119 6.63 -8.77 -5.09
C ALA A 119 7.40 -8.28 -3.86
N ASP A 120 6.68 -7.87 -2.81
CA ASP A 120 7.28 -7.42 -1.55
C ASP A 120 8.07 -8.51 -0.80
N PHE A 121 7.82 -9.81 -1.08
CA PHE A 121 8.62 -10.91 -0.53
C PHE A 121 9.94 -11.11 -1.26
N GLN A 122 10.10 -10.48 -2.43
CA GLN A 122 11.35 -10.54 -3.17
C GLN A 122 12.34 -9.50 -2.70
N MET A 123 12.03 -8.73 -1.66
CA MET A 123 13.02 -7.85 -1.05
C MET A 123 14.18 -8.65 -0.48
N ASP A 124 15.37 -8.06 -0.57
CA ASP A 124 16.60 -8.62 -0.03
C ASP A 124 17.49 -7.51 0.57
N GLU A 125 18.66 -7.86 1.07
CA GLU A 125 19.57 -6.90 1.72
C GLU A 125 20.04 -5.77 0.79
N SER A 126 20.02 -5.98 -0.54
CA SER A 126 20.41 -4.94 -1.50
C SER A 126 19.43 -3.77 -1.54
N ASP A 127 18.17 -3.97 -1.11
CA ASP A 127 17.16 -2.91 -1.09
C ASP A 127 17.33 -1.93 0.11
N VAL A 128 18.16 -2.27 1.10
CA VAL A 128 18.31 -1.49 2.35
C VAL A 128 19.76 -1.11 2.70
N SER A 129 20.74 -1.61 1.94
CA SER A 129 22.18 -1.48 2.27
C SER A 129 22.86 -0.24 1.66
N SER A 130 22.16 0.55 0.85
CA SER A 130 22.69 1.74 0.16
C SER A 130 22.49 3.04 0.92
#